data_AF-A0A1Y2SQS7-F1
#
_entry.id   AF-A0A1Y2SQS7-F1
#
_cell.length_a   1.000
_cell.length_b   1.000
_cell.length_c   1.000
_cell.angle_alpha   90.00
_cell.angle_beta   90.00
_cell.angle_gamma   90.00
#
_symmetry.space_group_name_H-M   'P 1'
#
loop_
_entity.id
_entity.type
_entity.pdbx_description
1 polymer ?
#
loop_
_entity_poly.entity_id
_entity_poly.type
_entity_poly.pdbx_seq_one_letter_code
_entity_poly.pdbx_strand_id
1 'polypeptide(L)'
;MKKTLPDESPRFLSDEQNLEIVDILSDMLKGKLEQQTIDNARKKLLEPRPTEQSFINSGLLVSSFVFYHKYTLNVSGGKVFHGKGGGLLSLGKGAYIGHIFTDDFDILYTYGKKVTVILTPITSGVQFWDDNYNIVGHFAGGGGGSLVGTGGGHGYWE
;
A
#
# COMPACT_ATOMS: atom_id res chain seq x y z
N MET A 1 23.34 -6.57 25.49
CA MET A 1 23.84 -5.82 24.30
C MET A 1 22.64 -5.50 23.41
N LYS A 2 22.25 -4.23 23.31
CA LYS A 2 21.28 -3.77 22.30
C LYS A 2 22.02 -3.68 20.98
N LYS A 3 21.65 -4.51 19.99
CA LYS A 3 22.04 -4.28 18.59
C LYS A 3 21.18 -3.11 18.10
N THR A 4 21.78 -1.94 17.97
CA THR A 4 21.25 -0.88 17.11
C THR A 4 21.35 -1.39 15.68
N LEU A 5 20.22 -1.55 15.00
CA LEU A 5 20.17 -1.76 13.56
C LEU A 5 20.78 -0.50 12.90
N PRO A 6 21.56 -0.64 11.82
CA PRO A 6 22.03 0.52 11.08
C PRO A 6 20.84 1.29 10.51
N ASP A 7 20.78 2.58 10.86
CA ASP A 7 19.72 3.55 10.60
C ASP A 7 19.65 4.03 9.13
N GLU A 8 20.37 3.37 8.24
CA GLU A 8 20.44 3.78 6.84
C GLU A 8 20.28 2.56 5.96
N SER A 9 19.06 2.37 5.46
CA SER A 9 18.91 1.70 4.17
C SER A 9 19.78 2.48 3.17
N PRO A 10 20.81 1.87 2.57
CA PRO A 10 21.67 2.58 1.65
C PRO A 10 20.81 3.09 0.48
N ARG A 11 20.71 4.42 0.32
CA ARG A 11 20.14 4.98 -0.90
C ARG A 11 20.95 4.43 -2.06
N PHE A 12 20.30 3.70 -2.97
CA PHE A 12 20.97 3.11 -4.14
C PHE A 12 21.51 4.16 -5.12
N LEU A 13 21.08 5.42 -4.99
CA LEU A 13 21.45 6.57 -5.80
C LEU A 13 21.84 7.75 -4.89
N SER A 14 22.84 8.53 -5.28
CA SER A 14 23.18 9.78 -4.62
C SER A 14 22.08 10.83 -4.82
N ASP A 15 22.07 11.88 -3.98
CA ASP A 15 21.08 12.96 -4.11
C ASP A 15 21.19 13.70 -5.44
N GLU A 16 22.41 13.82 -5.97
CA GLU A 16 22.67 14.37 -7.31
C GLU A 16 22.07 13.49 -8.41
N GLN A 17 22.24 12.16 -8.33
CA GLN A 17 21.65 11.22 -9.28
C GLN A 17 20.12 11.22 -9.23
N ASN A 18 19.54 11.33 -8.02
CA ASN A 18 18.09 11.45 -7.86
C ASN A 18 17.56 12.73 -8.51
N LEU A 19 18.25 13.86 -8.32
CA LEU A 19 17.87 15.13 -8.92
C LEU A 19 17.94 15.08 -10.45
N GLU A 20 19.03 14.55 -10.99
CA GLU A 20 19.22 14.41 -12.45
C GLU A 20 18.11 13.58 -13.10
N ILE A 21 17.76 12.43 -12.51
CA ILE A 21 16.68 11.58 -13.01
C ILE A 21 15.34 12.33 -12.97
N VAL A 22 15.04 13.05 -11.89
CA VAL A 22 13.79 13.79 -11.75
C VAL A 22 13.70 14.93 -12.78
N ASP A 23 14.79 15.62 -13.07
CA ASP A 23 14.83 16.69 -14.07
C ASP A 23 14.66 16.13 -15.49
N ILE A 24 15.33 15.02 -15.84
CA ILE A 24 15.14 14.33 -17.12
C ILE A 24 13.67 13.91 -17.30
N LEU A 25 13.06 13.30 -16.29
CA LEU A 25 11.65 12.90 -16.33
C LEU A 25 10.73 14.11 -16.52
N SER A 26 11.01 15.21 -15.82
CA SER A 26 10.23 16.44 -15.92
C SER A 26 10.28 17.01 -17.34
N ASP A 27 11.45 17.03 -17.96
CA ASP A 27 11.64 17.49 -19.35
C ASP A 27 10.94 16.59 -20.37
N MET A 28 11.00 15.27 -20.19
CA MET A 28 10.31 14.31 -21.07
C MET A 28 8.78 14.44 -21.05
N LEU A 29 8.22 14.99 -19.98
CA LEU A 29 6.78 15.16 -19.77
C LEU A 29 6.28 16.55 -20.18
N LYS A 30 7.17 17.52 -20.41
CA LYS A 30 6.79 18.86 -20.90
C LYS A 30 6.02 18.74 -22.22
N GLY A 31 4.89 19.44 -22.29
CA GLY A 31 3.98 19.40 -23.44
C GLY A 31 3.13 18.13 -23.54
N LYS A 32 3.30 17.15 -22.64
CA LYS A 32 2.46 15.94 -22.52
C LYS A 32 1.54 15.98 -21.31
N LEU A 33 1.96 16.65 -20.24
CA LEU A 33 1.19 16.88 -19.02
C LEU A 33 1.15 18.37 -18.70
N GLU A 34 0.18 18.77 -17.89
CA GLU A 34 0.12 20.12 -17.33
C GLU A 34 1.36 20.37 -16.44
N GLN A 35 1.94 21.56 -16.55
CA GLN A 35 3.16 21.91 -15.82
C GLN A 35 2.98 21.75 -14.30
N GLN A 36 1.80 22.11 -13.78
CA GLN A 36 1.47 21.94 -12.37
C GLN A 36 1.53 20.47 -11.92
N THR A 37 1.11 19.52 -12.76
CA THR A 37 1.19 18.09 -12.45
C THR A 37 2.66 17.64 -12.38
N ILE A 38 3.49 18.12 -13.31
CA ILE A 38 4.92 17.82 -13.36
C ILE A 38 5.62 18.38 -12.12
N ASP A 39 5.34 19.64 -11.77
CA ASP A 39 5.95 20.32 -10.62
C ASP A 39 5.56 19.65 -9.29
N ASN A 40 4.29 19.28 -9.15
CA ASN A 40 3.80 18.53 -7.99
C ASN A 40 4.47 17.16 -7.86
N ALA A 41 4.64 16.45 -8.98
CA ALA A 41 5.32 15.15 -9.00
C ALA A 41 6.81 15.29 -8.63
N ARG A 42 7.51 16.26 -9.24
CA ARG A 42 8.91 16.61 -8.91
C ARG A 42 9.07 16.90 -7.42
N LYS A 43 8.21 17.74 -6.86
CA LYS A 43 8.21 18.06 -5.43
C LYS A 43 8.09 16.80 -4.57
N LYS A 44 7.11 15.93 -4.86
CA LYS A 44 6.89 14.68 -4.10
C LYS A 44 8.07 13.69 -4.21
N LEU A 45 8.75 13.64 -5.35
CA LEU A 45 9.90 12.74 -5.54
C LEU A 45 11.16 13.22 -4.78
N LEU A 46 11.31 14.53 -4.63
CA LEU A 46 12.46 15.15 -3.96
C LEU A 46 12.23 15.41 -2.48
N GLU A 47 10.97 15.48 -2.02
CA GLU A 47 10.63 15.61 -0.61
C GLU A 47 11.21 14.42 0.18
N PRO A 48 12.00 14.67 1.24
CA PRO A 48 12.48 13.61 2.11
C PRO A 48 11.28 12.85 2.67
N ARG A 49 11.20 11.56 2.39
CA ARG A 49 10.18 10.73 3.02
C ARG A 49 10.44 10.74 4.54
N PRO A 50 9.39 10.89 5.36
CA PRO A 50 9.54 10.72 6.81
C PRO A 50 10.27 9.41 7.09
N THR A 51 11.36 9.48 7.85
CA THR A 51 12.14 8.30 8.27
C THR A 51 11.34 7.40 9.21
N GLU A 52 10.34 7.96 9.90
CA GLU A 52 9.36 7.21 10.67
C GLU A 52 8.16 6.86 9.79
N GLN A 53 8.32 5.83 8.97
CA GLN A 53 7.19 5.24 8.27
C GLN A 53 6.30 4.59 9.33
N SER A 54 5.13 5.20 9.60
CA SER A 54 4.25 4.68 10.64
C SER A 54 3.68 3.34 10.19
N PHE A 55 4.19 2.27 10.79
CA PHE A 55 3.71 0.92 10.54
C PHE A 55 3.09 0.34 11.80
N ILE A 56 1.95 -0.31 11.66
CA ILE A 56 1.26 -0.97 12.78
C ILE A 56 1.05 -2.43 12.44
N ASN A 57 1.36 -3.31 13.40
CA ASN A 57 1.09 -4.74 13.32
C ASN A 57 -0.38 -4.97 12.94
N SER A 58 -0.62 -5.79 11.93
CA SER A 58 -1.95 -6.01 11.37
C SER A 58 -2.13 -7.45 10.92
N GLY A 59 -3.38 -7.91 10.90
CA GLY A 59 -3.75 -9.23 10.40
C GLY A 59 -4.81 -9.13 9.31
N LEU A 60 -4.64 -9.88 8.22
CA LEU A 60 -5.58 -9.96 7.09
C LEU A 60 -6.21 -11.35 7.03
N LEU A 61 -7.53 -11.41 7.02
CA LEU A 61 -8.32 -12.58 6.71
C LEU A 61 -9.02 -12.39 5.38
N VAL A 62 -8.94 -13.39 4.50
CA VAL A 62 -9.62 -13.38 3.21
C VAL A 62 -10.42 -14.67 3.02
N SER A 63 -11.64 -14.53 2.51
CA SER A 63 -12.45 -15.64 2.02
C SER A 63 -12.83 -15.38 0.56
N SER A 64 -12.54 -16.32 -0.32
CA SER A 64 -12.80 -16.24 -1.76
C SER A 64 -13.80 -17.31 -2.18
N PHE A 65 -14.76 -16.89 -3.00
CA PHE A 65 -15.70 -17.71 -3.76
C PHE A 65 -15.43 -17.59 -5.26
N VAL A 66 -14.14 -17.58 -5.62
CA VAL A 66 -13.59 -17.40 -6.97
C VAL A 66 -13.75 -16.00 -7.55
N PHE A 67 -14.98 -15.52 -7.67
CA PHE A 67 -15.30 -14.20 -8.23
C PHE A 67 -15.79 -13.19 -7.19
N TYR A 68 -16.07 -13.65 -5.96
CA TYR A 68 -16.53 -12.80 -4.87
C TYR A 68 -15.71 -13.05 -3.61
N HIS A 69 -15.24 -11.97 -3.01
CA HIS A 69 -14.24 -11.99 -1.95
C HIS A 69 -14.70 -11.18 -0.76
N LYS A 70 -14.38 -11.66 0.44
CA LYS A 70 -14.53 -10.91 1.69
C LYS A 70 -13.14 -10.71 2.28
N TYR A 71 -12.86 -9.47 2.70
CA TYR A 71 -11.62 -9.05 3.30
C TYR A 71 -11.90 -8.53 4.71
N THR A 72 -11.09 -8.94 5.68
CA THR A 72 -11.09 -8.35 7.03
C THR A 72 -9.66 -8.07 7.42
N LEU A 73 -9.32 -6.80 7.63
CA LEU A 73 -7.99 -6.40 8.05
C LEU A 73 -8.06 -5.73 9.42
N ASN A 74 -7.41 -6.33 10.41
CA ASN A 74 -7.36 -5.84 11.78
C ASN A 74 -6.04 -5.10 12.00
N VAL A 75 -6.11 -3.82 12.39
CA VAL A 75 -4.95 -3.02 12.80
C VAL A 75 -4.82 -3.08 14.30
N SER A 76 -3.66 -3.51 14.81
CA SER A 76 -3.42 -3.65 16.25
C SER A 76 -3.59 -2.32 16.99
N GLY A 77 -4.59 -2.24 17.87
CA GLY A 77 -4.92 -1.01 18.60
C GLY A 77 -5.59 0.07 17.75
N GLY A 78 -6.00 -0.26 16.53
CA GLY A 78 -6.66 0.63 15.58
C GLY A 78 -8.02 0.08 15.12
N LYS A 79 -8.47 0.55 13.95
CA LYS A 79 -9.72 0.12 13.34
C LYS A 79 -9.57 -1.19 12.59
N VAL A 80 -10.71 -1.82 12.29
CA VAL A 80 -10.84 -2.99 11.45
C VAL A 80 -11.45 -2.59 10.11
N PHE A 81 -10.81 -2.97 9.01
CA PHE A 81 -11.38 -2.81 7.69
C PHE A 81 -12.24 -4.02 7.31
N HIS A 82 -13.45 -3.77 6.84
CA HIS A 82 -14.37 -4.77 6.31
C HIS A 82 -14.62 -4.49 4.83
N GLY A 83 -14.10 -5.36 3.97
CA GLY A 83 -14.19 -5.22 2.52
C GLY A 83 -14.94 -6.35 1.84
N LYS A 84 -15.55 -6.03 0.71
CA LYS A 84 -16.11 -7.00 -0.25
C LYS A 84 -15.66 -6.60 -1.65
N GLY A 85 -15.41 -7.60 -2.48
CA GLY A 85 -14.88 -7.34 -3.81
C GLY A 85 -15.04 -8.50 -4.76
N GLY A 86 -14.47 -8.32 -5.94
CA GLY A 86 -14.37 -9.35 -6.96
C GLY A 86 -13.00 -9.36 -7.60
N GLY A 87 -12.81 -10.25 -8.57
CA GLY A 87 -11.52 -10.53 -9.18
C GLY A 87 -11.31 -12.02 -9.33
N LEU A 88 -10.09 -12.44 -9.66
CA LEU A 88 -9.75 -13.83 -9.86
C LEU A 88 -8.86 -14.31 -8.71
N LEU A 89 -9.47 -14.96 -7.73
CA LEU A 89 -8.76 -15.69 -6.68
C LEU A 89 -9.17 -17.17 -6.75
N SER A 90 -8.28 -18.07 -6.34
CA SER A 90 -8.68 -19.46 -6.08
C SER A 90 -9.73 -19.54 -4.97
N LEU A 91 -10.52 -20.63 -4.96
CA LEU A 91 -11.52 -20.90 -3.92
C LEU A 91 -10.83 -21.16 -2.57
N GLY A 92 -11.38 -20.59 -1.49
CA GLY A 92 -11.00 -20.95 -0.12
C GLY A 92 -10.74 -19.76 0.78
N LYS A 93 -9.78 -19.90 1.71
CA LYS A 93 -9.48 -18.92 2.75
C LYS A 93 -7.98 -18.73 2.92
N GLY A 94 -7.60 -17.56 3.41
CA GLY A 94 -6.22 -17.24 3.78
C GLY A 94 -6.17 -16.33 5.00
N ALA A 95 -5.11 -16.51 5.80
CA ALA A 95 -4.80 -15.68 6.95
C ALA A 95 -3.35 -15.22 6.87
N TYR A 96 -3.13 -13.92 7.02
CA TYR A 96 -1.83 -13.29 6.88
C TYR A 96 -1.58 -12.32 8.03
N ILE A 97 -0.34 -12.23 8.47
CA ILE A 97 0.13 -11.34 9.52
C ILE A 97 1.22 -10.46 8.93
N GLY A 98 1.19 -9.18 9.24
CA GLY A 98 2.15 -8.23 8.71
C GLY A 98 1.94 -6.85 9.28
N HIS A 99 2.12 -5.85 8.43
CA HIS A 99 2.02 -4.45 8.83
C HIS A 99 1.19 -3.67 7.83
N ILE A 100 0.45 -2.70 8.35
CA ILE A 100 -0.12 -1.62 7.55
C ILE A 100 0.82 -0.43 7.59
N PHE A 101 1.04 0.19 6.44
CA PHE A 101 1.90 1.32 6.22
C PHE A 101 1.07 2.47 5.68
N THR A 102 1.18 3.64 6.30
CA THR A 102 0.56 4.88 5.84
C THR A 102 1.35 6.08 6.36
N ASP A 103 1.23 7.20 5.66
CA ASP A 103 1.75 8.48 6.13
C ASP A 103 0.80 9.13 7.15
N ASP A 104 -0.50 8.77 7.11
CA ASP A 104 -1.55 9.34 7.96
C ASP A 104 -2.71 8.34 8.16
N PHE A 105 -2.84 7.83 9.39
CA PHE A 105 -3.89 6.88 9.76
C PHE A 105 -5.31 7.48 9.72
N ASP A 106 -5.47 8.77 9.98
CA ASP A 106 -6.77 9.43 9.93
C ASP A 106 -7.25 9.53 8.48
N ILE A 107 -6.35 9.83 7.55
CA ILE A 107 -6.63 9.80 6.10
C ILE A 107 -6.99 8.39 5.67
N LEU A 108 -6.19 7.38 6.06
CA LEU A 108 -6.47 5.99 5.74
C LEU A 108 -7.87 5.55 6.21
N TYR A 109 -8.21 5.81 7.47
CA TYR A 109 -9.49 5.42 8.06
C TYR A 109 -10.68 6.16 7.46
N THR A 110 -10.47 7.40 7.01
CA THR A 110 -11.54 8.24 6.44
C THR A 110 -11.79 7.93 4.96
N TYR A 111 -10.71 7.79 4.18
CA TYR A 111 -10.77 7.76 2.71
C TYR A 111 -10.39 6.42 2.10
N GLY A 112 -9.64 5.56 2.80
CA GLY A 112 -9.16 4.26 2.29
C GLY A 112 -10.25 3.21 2.20
N LYS A 113 -11.25 3.43 1.35
CA LYS A 113 -12.45 2.58 1.21
C LYS A 113 -12.41 1.70 -0.02
N LYS A 114 -11.57 2.00 -1.00
CA LYS A 114 -11.33 1.17 -2.19
C LYS A 114 -10.10 0.32 -1.97
N VAL A 115 -10.12 -0.93 -2.40
CA VAL A 115 -8.98 -1.85 -2.22
C VAL A 115 -8.59 -2.57 -3.49
N THR A 116 -7.29 -2.80 -3.64
CA THR A 116 -6.72 -3.78 -4.57
C THR A 116 -5.92 -4.79 -3.75
N VAL A 117 -6.06 -6.08 -4.08
CA VAL A 117 -5.46 -7.17 -3.33
C VAL A 117 -4.69 -8.08 -4.27
N ILE A 118 -3.48 -8.46 -3.87
CA ILE A 118 -2.66 -9.49 -4.51
C ILE A 118 -2.35 -10.54 -3.45
N LEU A 119 -2.72 -11.79 -3.70
CA LEU A 119 -2.52 -12.89 -2.77
C LEU A 119 -1.71 -14.00 -3.43
N THR A 120 -0.81 -14.57 -2.64
CA THR A 120 -0.21 -15.87 -2.89
C THR A 120 -0.50 -16.78 -1.69
N PRO A 121 -0.21 -18.09 -1.78
CA PRO A 121 -0.39 -18.99 -0.65
C PRO A 121 0.40 -18.57 0.60
N ILE A 122 1.49 -17.82 0.44
CA ILE A 122 2.43 -17.46 1.53
C ILE A 122 2.56 -15.95 1.78
N THR A 123 2.14 -15.10 0.86
CA THR A 123 2.25 -13.64 0.96
C THR A 123 0.97 -12.94 0.53
N SER A 124 0.81 -11.70 1.01
CA SER A 124 -0.34 -10.86 0.70
C SER A 124 0.06 -9.40 0.62
N GLY A 125 -0.57 -8.69 -0.30
CA GLY A 125 -0.50 -7.24 -0.42
C GLY A 125 -1.91 -6.66 -0.60
N VAL A 126 -2.23 -5.61 0.15
CA VAL A 126 -3.48 -4.84 -0.01
C VAL A 126 -3.11 -3.37 -0.17
N GLN A 127 -3.63 -2.70 -1.18
CA GLN A 127 -3.54 -1.26 -1.34
C GLN A 127 -4.90 -0.63 -1.07
N PHE A 128 -4.91 0.46 -0.30
CA PHE A 128 -6.09 1.25 0.01
C PHE A 128 -6.05 2.56 -0.79
N TRP A 129 -7.17 2.88 -1.43
CA TRP A 129 -7.29 4.02 -2.32
C TRP A 129 -8.39 4.96 -1.85
N ASP A 130 -8.16 6.26 -2.04
CA ASP A 130 -9.19 7.29 -1.91
C ASP A 130 -10.11 7.32 -3.15
N ASP A 131 -11.07 8.24 -3.17
CA ASP A 131 -12.00 8.37 -4.28
C ASP A 131 -11.35 8.85 -5.59
N ASN A 132 -10.21 9.52 -5.49
CA ASN A 132 -9.41 10.02 -6.61
C ASN A 132 -8.33 9.02 -7.06
N TYR A 133 -8.34 7.79 -6.53
CA TYR A 133 -7.35 6.74 -6.81
C TYR A 133 -5.92 7.09 -6.39
N ASN A 134 -5.75 7.90 -5.34
CA ASN A 134 -4.49 8.01 -4.63
C ASN A 134 -4.36 6.89 -3.60
N ILE A 135 -3.16 6.32 -3.47
CA ILE A 135 -2.86 5.35 -2.41
C ILE A 135 -2.77 6.11 -1.09
N VAL A 136 -3.59 5.71 -0.11
CA VAL A 136 -3.60 6.28 1.24
C VAL A 136 -3.05 5.32 2.30
N GLY A 137 -2.74 4.08 1.90
CA GLY A 137 -2.05 3.12 2.73
C GLY A 137 -1.94 1.77 2.04
N HIS A 138 -1.10 0.90 2.58
CA HIS A 138 -1.01 -0.47 2.11
C HIS A 138 -0.67 -1.43 3.24
N PHE A 139 -1.13 -2.67 3.12
CA PHE A 139 -0.73 -3.77 3.97
C PHE A 139 0.18 -4.72 3.21
N ALA A 140 1.23 -5.18 3.87
CA ALA A 140 2.09 -6.25 3.40
C ALA A 140 2.28 -7.26 4.53
N GLY A 141 2.06 -8.54 4.22
CA GLY A 141 2.13 -9.59 5.23
C GLY A 141 2.42 -10.97 4.65
N GLY A 142 2.98 -11.82 5.50
CA GLY A 142 3.19 -13.24 5.25
C GLY A 142 2.11 -14.08 5.93
N GLY A 143 1.83 -15.26 5.41
CA GLY A 143 0.75 -16.08 5.95
C GLY A 143 0.62 -17.45 5.32
N GLY A 144 -0.57 -18.01 5.45
CA GLY A 144 -0.92 -19.31 4.91
C GLY A 144 -2.36 -19.34 4.41
N GLY A 145 -2.57 -19.93 3.24
CA GLY A 145 -3.90 -20.13 2.68
C GLY A 145 -3.88 -20.89 1.36
N SER A 146 -5.08 -21.13 0.82
CA SER A 146 -5.25 -21.71 -0.53
C SER A 146 -5.35 -20.64 -1.62
N LEU A 147 -5.24 -19.36 -1.25
CA LEU A 147 -5.55 -18.21 -2.11
C LEU A 147 -4.36 -17.83 -2.99
N VAL A 148 -4.60 -17.72 -4.28
CA VAL A 148 -3.68 -17.16 -5.26
C VAL A 148 -4.46 -16.31 -6.26
N GLY A 149 -3.90 -15.16 -6.63
CA GLY A 149 -4.43 -14.29 -7.67
C GLY A 149 -4.62 -12.85 -7.20
N THR A 150 -5.56 -12.14 -7.84
CA THR A 150 -5.79 -10.71 -7.61
C THR A 150 -7.27 -10.39 -7.48
N GLY A 151 -7.56 -9.31 -6.77
CA GLY A 151 -8.92 -8.79 -6.67
C GLY A 151 -8.94 -7.34 -6.26
N GLY A 152 -10.15 -6.82 -6.12
CA GLY A 152 -10.37 -5.47 -5.64
C GLY A 152 -11.82 -5.26 -5.26
N GLY A 153 -12.09 -4.17 -4.57
CA GLY A 153 -13.42 -3.92 -4.06
C GLY A 153 -13.53 -2.68 -3.21
N HIS A 154 -14.58 -2.66 -2.40
CA HIS A 154 -14.89 -1.55 -1.51
C HIS A 154 -15.15 -2.07 -0.09
N GLY A 155 -14.98 -1.18 0.89
CA GLY A 155 -15.21 -1.49 2.28
C GLY A 155 -15.30 -0.24 3.13
N TYR A 156 -15.21 -0.46 4.44
CA TYR A 156 -15.27 0.58 5.45
C TYR A 156 -14.42 0.19 6.66
N TRP A 157 -14.08 1.19 7.50
CA TRP A 157 -13.32 1.02 8.73
C TRP A 157 -14.23 1.18 9.94
N GLU A 158 -14.15 0.24 10.89
CA GLU A 158 -14.86 0.26 12.19
C GLU A 158 -13.90 0.17 13.38
#